data_AF-A0AAJ5WT51-F1
#
_entry.id   AF-A0AAJ5WT51-F1
#
_cell.length_a   1.000
_cell.length_b   1.000
_cell.length_c   1.000
_cell.angle_alpha   90.00
_cell.angle_beta   90.00
_cell.angle_gamma   90.00
#
_symmetry.space_group_name_H-M   'P 1'
#
loop_
_entity.id
_entity.type
_entity.pdbx_description
1 polymer ?
#
loop_
_entity_poly.entity_id
_entity_poly.type
_entity_poly.pdbx_seq_one_letter_code
_entity_poly.pdbx_strand_id
1 'polypeptide(L)'
;MLRPIKNNTQYEDALARVYQLMQKDIKPNTKASDELEILSILVKEYENVHFPVPKPNPLEAIRFRIEQMNMSEAELATILGYRSRKSEILSGKRKLNLAMIRKLHETLNIPAEVLIQAY
;
A
#
# COMPACT_ATOMS: atom_id res chain seq x y z
N MET A 1 20.86 -4.91 -24.02
CA MET A 1 21.78 -3.92 -23.40
C MET A 1 20.98 -3.25 -22.29
N LEU A 2 21.41 -3.40 -21.03
CA LEU A 2 20.72 -2.81 -19.88
C LEU A 2 20.84 -1.29 -19.95
N ARG A 3 19.72 -0.57 -19.83
CA ARG A 3 19.66 0.89 -19.93
C ARG A 3 18.68 1.43 -18.89
N PRO A 4 18.90 2.65 -18.36
CA PRO A 4 17.94 3.29 -17.46
C PRO A 4 16.57 3.47 -18.13
N ILE A 5 15.50 3.35 -17.34
CA ILE A 5 14.12 3.63 -17.75
C ILE A 5 13.85 5.13 -17.55
N LYS A 6 13.54 5.84 -18.62
CA LYS A 6 13.30 7.30 -18.61
C LYS A 6 11.94 7.72 -19.16
N ASN A 7 11.21 6.78 -19.76
CA ASN A 7 9.90 7.03 -20.35
C ASN A 7 9.04 5.76 -20.34
N ASN A 8 7.75 5.91 -20.65
CA ASN A 8 6.79 4.81 -20.62
C ASN A 8 7.13 3.69 -21.62
N THR A 9 7.65 4.00 -22.80
CA THR A 9 8.01 2.95 -23.77
C THR A 9 9.11 2.04 -23.21
N GLN A 10 10.15 2.62 -22.62
CA GLN A 10 11.23 1.85 -21.98
C GLN A 10 10.74 1.07 -20.76
N TYR A 11 9.75 1.60 -20.06
CA TYR A 11 9.12 0.94 -18.93
C TYR A 11 8.32 -0.29 -19.37
N GLU A 12 7.50 -0.16 -20.42
CA GLU A 12 6.74 -1.27 -21.00
C GLU A 12 7.67 -2.35 -21.57
N ASP A 13 8.74 -1.95 -22.26
CA ASP A 13 9.76 -2.88 -22.76
C ASP A 13 10.43 -3.66 -21.61
N ALA A 14 10.77 -2.96 -20.51
CA ALA A 14 11.37 -3.57 -19.33
C ALA A 14 10.39 -4.54 -18.65
N LEU A 15 9.12 -4.17 -18.50
CA LEU A 15 8.07 -5.05 -17.96
C LEU A 15 7.88 -6.30 -18.82
N ALA A 16 7.80 -6.15 -20.14
CA ALA A 16 7.69 -7.29 -21.06
C ALA A 16 8.90 -8.23 -20.93
N ARG A 17 10.10 -7.67 -20.76
CA ARG A 17 11.32 -8.46 -20.57
C ARG A 17 11.33 -9.20 -19.23
N VAL A 18 10.96 -8.53 -18.13
CA VAL A 18 10.80 -9.15 -16.81
C VAL A 18 9.81 -10.32 -16.90
N TYR A 19 8.65 -10.09 -17.51
CA TYR A 19 7.63 -11.12 -17.69
C TYR A 19 8.13 -12.35 -18.46
N GLN A 20 8.89 -12.14 -19.54
CA GLN A 20 9.52 -13.22 -20.30
C GLN A 20 10.57 -13.99 -19.50
N LEU A 21 11.35 -13.30 -18.65
CA LEU A 21 12.36 -13.92 -17.80
C LEU A 21 11.72 -14.74 -16.69
N MET A 22 10.65 -14.25 -16.07
CA MET A 22 9.89 -14.96 -15.03
C MET A 22 9.24 -16.26 -15.52
N GLN A 23 8.93 -16.37 -16.81
CA GLN A 23 8.41 -17.61 -17.41
C GLN A 23 9.47 -18.68 -17.64
N LYS A 24 10.76 -18.34 -17.52
CA LYS A 24 11.86 -19.28 -17.69
C LYS A 24 12.29 -19.84 -16.35
N ASP A 25 12.73 -21.09 -16.35
CA ASP A 25 13.37 -21.70 -15.19
C ASP A 25 14.80 -21.16 -15.03
N ILE A 26 14.91 -19.95 -14.47
CA ILE A 26 16.18 -19.24 -14.28
C ILE A 26 16.85 -19.76 -13.00
N LYS A 27 18.07 -20.29 -13.15
CA LYS A 27 18.88 -20.67 -12.00
C LYS A 27 19.52 -19.44 -11.34
N PRO A 28 19.67 -19.44 -10.00
CA PRO A 28 20.42 -18.41 -9.29
C PRO A 28 21.85 -18.27 -9.82
N ASN A 29 22.44 -17.08 -9.67
CA ASN A 29 23.81 -16.75 -10.10
C ASN A 29 24.05 -16.94 -11.62
N THR A 30 23.00 -16.79 -12.43
CA THR A 30 23.12 -16.75 -13.89
C THR A 30 22.94 -15.32 -14.38
N LYS A 31 23.50 -15.00 -15.55
CA LYS A 31 23.29 -13.70 -16.19
C LYS A 31 21.81 -13.33 -16.36
N ALA A 32 20.95 -14.33 -16.55
CA ALA A 32 19.50 -14.12 -16.64
C ALA A 32 18.86 -13.78 -15.28
N SER A 33 19.39 -14.35 -14.19
CA SER A 33 19.00 -13.98 -12.82
C SER A 33 19.40 -12.54 -12.53
N ASP A 34 20.64 -12.17 -12.83
CA ASP A 34 21.14 -10.81 -12.64
C ASP A 34 20.36 -9.81 -13.50
N GLU A 35 20.05 -10.17 -14.75
CA GLU A 35 19.23 -9.35 -15.65
C GLU A 35 17.82 -9.12 -15.07
N LEU A 36 17.17 -10.18 -14.57
CA LEU A 36 15.84 -10.11 -13.96
C LEU A 36 15.86 -9.22 -12.71
N GLU A 37 16.85 -9.39 -11.83
CA GLU A 37 16.99 -8.59 -10.62
C GLU A 37 17.19 -7.10 -10.94
N ILE A 38 18.12 -6.78 -11.85
CA ILE A 38 18.40 -5.40 -12.24
C ILE A 38 17.17 -4.76 -12.88
N LEU A 39 16.50 -5.45 -13.81
CA LEU A 39 15.29 -4.91 -14.45
C LEU A 39 14.16 -4.70 -13.44
N SER A 40 14.01 -5.61 -12.46
CA SER A 40 13.01 -5.47 -11.40
C SER A 40 13.27 -4.24 -10.54
N ILE A 41 14.53 -3.96 -10.21
CA ILE A 41 14.91 -2.74 -9.47
C ILE A 41 14.63 -1.50 -10.31
N LEU A 42 14.99 -1.48 -11.59
CA LEU A 42 14.77 -0.34 -12.47
C LEU A 42 13.27 -0.03 -12.67
N VAL A 43 12.45 -1.07 -12.86
CA VAL A 43 10.99 -0.96 -12.95
C VAL A 43 10.43 -0.36 -11.66
N LYS A 44 10.81 -0.91 -10.50
CA LYS A 44 10.37 -0.42 -9.19
C LYS A 44 10.71 1.07 -8.98
N GLU A 45 11.93 1.49 -9.29
CA GLU A 45 12.33 2.88 -9.13
C GLU A 45 11.55 3.82 -10.06
N TYR A 46 11.27 3.40 -11.30
CA TYR A 46 10.42 4.16 -12.21
C TYR A 46 8.98 4.26 -11.69
N GLU A 47 8.40 3.16 -11.20
CA GLU A 47 7.05 3.13 -10.62
C GLU A 47 6.94 4.02 -9.38
N ASN A 48 7.93 4.01 -8.49
CA ASN A 48 7.92 4.86 -7.29
C ASN A 48 7.79 6.36 -7.62
N VAL A 49 8.38 6.80 -8.74
CA VAL A 49 8.37 8.19 -9.17
C VAL A 49 7.12 8.53 -10.01
N HIS A 50 6.73 7.64 -10.93
CA HIS A 50 5.70 7.93 -11.94
C HIS A 50 4.31 7.39 -11.60
N PHE A 51 4.24 6.32 -10.80
CA PHE A 51 3.01 5.66 -10.38
C PHE A 51 2.99 5.50 -8.85
N PRO A 52 3.14 6.59 -8.08
CA PRO A 52 3.18 6.50 -6.63
C PRO A 52 1.87 5.87 -6.13
N VAL A 53 1.99 4.80 -5.35
CA VAL A 53 0.83 4.19 -4.70
C VAL A 53 0.26 5.23 -3.74
N PRO A 54 -0.95 5.77 -3.99
CA PRO A 54 -1.53 6.74 -3.08
C PRO A 54 -1.71 6.07 -1.72
N LYS A 55 -1.32 6.77 -0.65
CA LYS A 55 -1.61 6.26 0.69
C LYS A 55 -3.13 6.08 0.80
N PRO A 56 -3.61 4.97 1.37
CA PRO A 56 -5.04 4.71 1.46
C PRO A 56 -5.69 5.79 2.32
N ASN A 57 -6.91 6.17 1.95
CA ASN A 57 -7.75 7.01 2.80
C ASN A 57 -7.82 6.37 4.21
N PRO A 58 -7.66 7.14 5.30
CA PRO A 58 -7.73 6.61 6.65
C PRO A 58 -8.95 5.73 6.92
N LEU A 59 -10.11 6.11 6.40
CA LEU A 59 -11.36 5.36 6.58
C LEU A 59 -11.32 4.02 5.85
N GLU A 60 -10.78 4.00 4.63
CA GLU A 60 -10.60 2.76 3.86
C GLU A 60 -9.57 1.84 4.54
N ALA A 61 -8.47 2.39 5.05
CA ALA A 61 -7.48 1.62 5.79
C ALA A 61 -8.07 0.99 7.07
N ILE A 62 -8.94 1.72 7.77
CA ILE A 62 -9.66 1.21 8.94
C ILE A 62 -10.63 0.10 8.53
N ARG A 63 -11.45 0.30 7.50
CA ARG A 63 -12.41 -0.70 7.00
C ARG A 63 -11.70 -1.98 6.58
N PHE A 64 -10.65 -1.83 5.78
CA PHE A 64 -9.84 -2.95 5.31
C PHE A 64 -9.24 -3.76 6.45
N ARG A 65 -8.70 -3.10 7.49
CA ARG A 65 -8.15 -3.81 8.65
C ARG A 65 -9.21 -4.54 9.47
N ILE A 66 -10.37 -3.93 9.66
CA ILE A 66 -11.47 -4.55 10.38
C ILE A 66 -11.95 -5.81 9.65
N GLU A 67 -12.06 -5.75 8.32
CA GLU A 67 -12.39 -6.90 7.48
C GLU A 67 -11.34 -8.01 7.61
N GLN A 68 -10.05 -7.68 7.47
CA GLN A 68 -8.96 -8.65 7.64
C GLN A 68 -8.93 -9.32 9.01
N MET A 69 -9.38 -8.61 10.05
CA MET A 69 -9.40 -9.10 11.42
C MET A 69 -10.72 -9.80 11.78
N ASN A 70 -11.66 -9.94 10.83
CA ASN A 70 -13.05 -10.37 11.09
C ASN A 70 -13.70 -9.62 12.27
N MET A 71 -13.31 -8.35 12.45
CA MET A 71 -13.77 -7.51 13.54
C MET A 71 -15.10 -6.88 13.16
N SER A 72 -16.00 -6.73 14.12
CA SER A 72 -17.27 -6.04 13.89
C SER A 72 -17.10 -4.52 14.00
N GLU A 73 -17.91 -3.76 13.27
CA GLU A 73 -17.98 -2.30 13.44
C GLU A 73 -18.36 -1.88 14.89
N ALA A 74 -19.03 -2.77 15.64
CA ALA A 74 -19.38 -2.55 17.03
C ALA A 74 -18.14 -2.58 17.96
N GLU A 75 -17.19 -3.47 17.69
CA GLU A 75 -15.94 -3.54 18.44
C GLU A 75 -15.03 -2.34 18.12
N LEU A 76 -14.99 -1.90 16.86
CA LEU A 76 -14.33 -0.63 16.50
C LEU A 76 -14.90 0.54 17.32
N ALA A 77 -16.23 0.62 17.48
CA ALA A 77 -16.86 1.68 18.25
C ALA A 77 -16.43 1.68 19.73
N THR A 78 -16.11 0.51 20.27
CA THR A 78 -15.55 0.36 21.63
C THR A 78 -14.13 0.91 21.69
N ILE A 79 -13.29 0.65 20.68
CA ILE A 79 -11.94 1.21 20.57
C ILE A 79 -11.99 2.74 20.49
N LEU A 80 -12.87 3.28 19.63
CA LEU A 80 -13.01 4.71 19.41
C LEU A 80 -13.67 5.45 20.60
N GLY A 81 -14.30 4.73 21.52
CA GLY A 81 -14.85 5.28 22.77
C GLY A 81 -16.17 6.06 22.63
N TYR A 82 -16.81 6.04 21.46
CA TYR A 82 -18.09 6.72 21.22
C TYR A 82 -19.11 5.78 20.58
N ARG A 83 -20.02 5.21 21.38
CA ARG A 83 -21.15 4.41 20.86
C ARG A 83 -22.07 5.20 19.92
N SER A 84 -22.25 6.51 20.15
CA SER A 84 -23.20 7.35 19.41
C SER A 84 -22.66 8.03 18.16
N ARG A 85 -21.33 8.05 17.94
CA ARG A 85 -20.70 8.88 16.88
C ARG A 85 -19.93 8.08 15.82
N LYS A 86 -20.02 6.74 15.87
CA LYS A 86 -19.34 5.82 14.95
C LYS A 86 -19.64 6.08 13.47
N SER A 87 -20.92 6.35 13.18
CA SER A 87 -21.42 6.57 11.82
C SER A 87 -20.83 7.85 11.23
N GLU A 88 -20.69 8.91 12.02
CA GLU A 88 -20.12 10.20 11.56
C GLU A 88 -18.63 10.09 11.22
N ILE A 89 -17.88 9.27 11.97
CA ILE A 89 -16.45 9.05 11.71
C ILE A 89 -16.26 8.18 10.48
N LEU A 90 -16.97 7.04 10.40
CA LEU A 90 -16.89 6.11 9.27
C LEU A 90 -17.51 6.66 7.97
N SER A 91 -18.30 7.74 8.04
CA SER A 91 -18.82 8.48 6.89
C SER A 91 -18.01 9.74 6.56
N GLY A 92 -16.91 10.01 7.27
CA GLY A 92 -16.03 11.15 7.00
C GLY A 92 -16.58 12.52 7.43
N LYS A 93 -17.77 12.58 8.04
CA LYS A 93 -18.35 13.83 8.57
C LYS A 93 -17.54 14.43 9.72
N ARG A 94 -16.73 13.62 10.41
CA ARG A 94 -15.81 14.07 11.45
C ARG A 94 -14.42 13.48 11.28
N LYS A 95 -13.42 14.32 11.57
CA LYS A 95 -12.01 13.93 11.59
C LYS A 95 -11.68 13.10 12.83
N LEU A 96 -10.77 12.14 12.69
CA LEU A 96 -10.14 11.42 13.79
C LEU A 96 -9.37 12.41 14.67
N ASN A 97 -9.50 12.28 15.98
CA ASN A 97 -8.64 13.02 16.91
C ASN A 97 -7.39 12.21 17.27
N LEU A 98 -6.40 12.85 17.89
CA LEU A 98 -5.11 12.23 18.20
C LEU A 98 -5.24 10.99 19.11
N ALA A 99 -6.19 10.99 20.05
CA ALA A 99 -6.43 9.85 20.93
C ALA A 99 -6.98 8.65 20.16
N MET A 100 -7.89 8.88 19.19
CA MET A 100 -8.41 7.85 18.31
C MET A 100 -7.32 7.28 17.40
N ILE A 101 -6.47 8.15 16.84
CA ILE A 101 -5.35 7.73 15.99
C ILE A 101 -4.41 6.81 16.75
N ARG A 102 -4.02 7.16 17.99
CA ARG A 102 -3.17 6.32 18.84
C ARG A 102 -3.79 4.96 19.11
N LYS A 103 -5.07 4.93 19.51
CA LYS A 103 -5.78 3.67 19.74
C LYS A 103 -5.86 2.80 18.49
N LEU A 104 -6.24 3.39 17.35
CA LEU A 104 -6.32 2.66 16.07
C LEU A 104 -4.95 2.13 15.64
N HIS A 105 -3.88 2.89 15.86
CA HIS A 105 -2.53 2.43 15.62
C HIS A 105 -2.17 1.23 16.51
N GLU A 106 -2.46 1.31 17.81
CA GLU A 106 -2.16 0.23 18.76
C GLU A 106 -3.00 -1.04 18.51
N THR A 107 -4.29 -0.90 18.18
CA THR A 107 -5.21 -2.05 18.06
C THR A 107 -5.26 -2.65 16.66
N LEU A 108 -5.28 -1.82 15.62
CA LEU A 108 -5.39 -2.26 14.23
C LEU A 108 -4.02 -2.28 13.53
N ASN A 109 -2.96 -1.83 14.21
CA ASN A 109 -1.61 -1.77 13.66
C ASN A 109 -1.60 -1.08 12.28
N ILE A 110 -2.34 0.02 12.17
CA ILE A 110 -2.38 0.90 11.00
C ILE A 110 -1.33 1.99 11.22
N PRO A 111 -0.41 2.26 10.27
CA PRO A 111 0.59 3.31 10.43
C PRO A 111 -0.06 4.66 10.74
N ALA A 112 0.48 5.39 11.72
CA ALA A 112 -0.05 6.69 12.12
C ALA A 112 -0.07 7.69 10.95
N GLU A 113 0.94 7.64 10.08
CA GLU A 113 1.00 8.45 8.86
C GLU A 113 -0.15 8.21 7.88
N VAL A 114 -0.75 7.02 7.91
CA VAL A 114 -1.98 6.76 7.16
C VAL A 114 -3.11 7.51 7.85
N LEU A 115 -3.32 7.26 9.15
CA LEU A 115 -4.44 7.80 9.93
C LEU A 115 -4.49 9.34 10.06
N ILE A 116 -3.34 10.03 9.95
CA ILE A 116 -3.25 11.50 10.09
C ILE A 116 -3.62 12.23 8.79
N GLN A 117 -3.74 11.52 7.65
CA GLN A 117 -4.06 12.16 6.37
C GLN A 117 -5.41 12.87 6.38
N ALA A 118 -5.52 13.88 5.53
CA ALA A 118 -6.79 14.51 5.23
C ALA A 118 -7.65 13.57 4.37
N TYR A 119 -8.94 13.54 4.69
CA TYR A 119 -9.98 12.81 3.98
C TYR A 119 -11.31 13.58 4.11
#